data_AF-A0A1B1JXI0-F1
#
_entry.id   AF-A0A1B1JXI0-F1
#
_cell.length_a   1.000
_cell.length_b   1.000
_cell.length_c   1.000
_cell.angle_alpha   90.00
_cell.angle_beta   90.00
_cell.angle_gamma   90.00
#
_symmetry.space_group_name_H-M   'P 1'
#
loop_
_entity.id
_entity.type
_entity.pdbx_description
1 polymer ?
#
loop_
_entity_poly.entity_id
_entity_poly.type
_entity_poly.pdbx_seq_one_letter_code
_entity_poly.pdbx_strand_id
1 'polypeptide(L)'
;MRRRLVHRLPIPVRRHWKILAAFLAFVAVTVGVFGQARVRPYITGDTTVIASRITENVAGSVDFFDAETAHDVSIEFSQSDYDDMIAAYRDEGEKKWITADITIDGTLVTDVGVRLKGNSTLMGLRGTGGPGGGKRGIPEGMEPPVGTAMPEGRGEGGPGGMVTLSAEDPASLPLLINFDKYVAGRAYQGMAQLSVRPGSPVLNEAVSLSSTAESGQPTQRYAYTTYSVNGSPTQTRLVLEHPDEGYANSLFDSDGVLYKADANSSFTYQGDDQTTYAEQFDQINAEGSQDLQPIISLLKWLDGASDEQFDAELADRVDVESFARYVATQNLLVNSDDMAGPGKNYYLWYDLETKKISVVSWDLNLALSGNSDAGPHDSIGMGGGARPGGADPGAAGPGGGMPGGGGGNALKERFLASEAFTSVYEDAYRDLYRQLFGSGRAVEILDEIARAVPLSDGLGAEKLTSEIEILRARLQARADALAANEVIVAG
;
A
#
# COMPACT_ATOMS: atom_id res chain seq x y z
N MET A 1 -25.73 75.98 -3.46
CA MET A 1 -26.67 74.86 -3.68
C MET A 1 -25.92 73.52 -3.62
N ARG A 2 -26.02 72.77 -2.51
CA ARG A 2 -25.47 71.41 -2.40
C ARG A 2 -26.30 70.48 -3.30
N ARG A 3 -25.72 69.97 -4.40
CA ARG A 3 -26.34 68.87 -5.17
C ARG A 3 -26.46 67.66 -4.25
N ARG A 4 -27.70 67.21 -3.98
CA ARG A 4 -27.97 66.01 -3.17
C ARG A 4 -27.20 64.82 -3.75
N LEU A 5 -26.48 64.10 -2.89
CA LEU A 5 -25.67 62.90 -3.20
C LEU A 5 -26.41 61.85 -4.04
N VAL A 6 -27.75 61.87 -3.98
CA VAL A 6 -28.65 61.05 -4.79
C VAL A 6 -28.29 61.11 -6.28
N HIS A 7 -27.78 62.24 -6.80
CA HIS A 7 -27.50 62.38 -8.24
C HIS A 7 -26.24 61.67 -8.78
N ARG A 8 -25.41 61.04 -7.94
CA ARG A 8 -24.17 60.35 -8.38
C ARG A 8 -24.34 58.84 -8.61
N LEU A 9 -25.49 58.26 -8.28
CA LEU A 9 -25.75 56.83 -8.48
C LEU A 9 -26.38 56.58 -9.86
N PRO A 10 -25.90 55.56 -10.61
CA PRO A 10 -26.47 55.16 -11.90
C PRO A 10 -27.98 54.90 -11.83
N ILE A 11 -28.72 55.25 -12.89
CA ILE A 11 -30.18 55.10 -12.97
C ILE A 11 -30.67 53.66 -12.68
N PRO A 12 -29.99 52.58 -13.13
CA PRO A 12 -30.40 51.20 -12.82
C PRO A 12 -30.42 50.92 -11.32
N VAL A 13 -29.41 51.43 -10.59
CA VAL A 13 -29.28 51.25 -9.14
C VAL A 13 -30.44 51.93 -8.42
N ARG A 14 -30.89 53.10 -8.87
CA ARG A 14 -32.06 53.78 -8.28
C ARG A 14 -33.40 53.14 -8.60
N ARG A 15 -33.50 52.38 -9.69
CA ARG A 15 -34.73 51.69 -10.07
C ARG A 15 -34.87 50.35 -9.35
N HIS A 16 -33.75 49.67 -9.12
CA HIS A 16 -33.72 48.33 -8.53
C HIS A 16 -33.14 48.27 -7.10
N TRP A 17 -32.93 49.42 -6.44
CA TRP A 17 -32.34 49.48 -5.09
C TRP A 17 -33.08 48.61 -4.06
N LYS A 18 -34.40 48.44 -4.19
CA LYS A 18 -35.19 47.56 -3.31
C LYS A 18 -34.81 46.09 -3.48
N ILE A 19 -34.55 45.65 -4.70
CA ILE A 19 -34.12 44.28 -5.00
C ILE A 19 -32.67 44.10 -4.51
N LEU A 20 -31.81 45.08 -4.77
CA LEU A 20 -30.43 45.06 -4.28
C LEU A 20 -30.37 45.02 -2.74
N ALA A 21 -31.19 45.84 -2.07
CA ALA A 21 -31.29 45.87 -0.62
C ALA A 21 -31.90 44.57 -0.06
N ALA A 22 -32.92 44.02 -0.72
CA ALA A 22 -33.50 42.73 -0.34
C ALA A 22 -32.49 41.58 -0.51
N PHE A 23 -31.71 41.58 -1.59
CA PHE A 23 -30.64 40.61 -1.81
C PHE A 23 -29.53 40.74 -0.77
N LEU A 24 -29.05 41.96 -0.50
CA LEU A 24 -28.04 42.20 0.55
C LEU A 24 -28.55 41.82 1.94
N ALA A 25 -29.82 42.09 2.25
CA ALA A 25 -30.44 41.67 3.50
C ALA A 25 -30.58 40.14 3.58
N PHE A 26 -30.97 39.49 2.49
CA PHE A 26 -31.04 38.03 2.41
C PHE A 26 -29.66 37.38 2.59
N VAL A 27 -28.62 37.91 1.95
CA VAL A 27 -27.23 37.46 2.14
C VAL A 27 -26.78 37.69 3.58
N ALA A 28 -27.04 38.86 4.17
CA ALA A 28 -26.69 39.15 5.55
C ALA A 28 -27.42 38.24 6.56
N VAL A 29 -28.70 37.94 6.34
CA VAL A 29 -29.46 36.97 7.13
C VAL A 29 -28.90 35.56 6.93
N THR A 30 -28.58 35.18 5.70
CA THR A 30 -28.03 33.84 5.42
C THR A 30 -26.66 33.67 6.09
N VAL A 31 -25.77 34.65 6.00
CA VAL A 31 -24.46 34.64 6.67
C VAL A 31 -24.62 34.73 8.20
N GLY A 32 -25.57 35.51 8.71
CA GLY A 32 -25.81 35.63 10.16
C GLY A 32 -26.43 34.38 10.77
N VAL A 33 -27.36 33.72 10.06
CA VAL A 33 -28.10 32.54 10.53
C VAL A 33 -27.32 31.25 10.25
N PHE A 34 -26.71 31.12 9.06
CA PHE A 34 -26.05 29.90 8.61
C PHE A 34 -24.52 30.01 8.54
N GLY A 35 -23.94 31.22 8.56
CA GLY A 35 -22.48 31.38 8.45
C GLY A 35 -21.69 30.89 9.67
N GLN A 36 -22.35 30.66 10.81
CA GLN A 36 -21.78 29.99 11.99
C GLN A 36 -22.07 28.48 12.01
N ALA A 37 -23.05 28.01 11.22
CA ALA A 37 -23.42 26.60 11.13
C ALA A 37 -22.63 25.94 10.00
N ARG A 38 -21.50 25.34 10.33
CA ARG A 38 -20.76 24.50 9.39
C ARG A 38 -21.62 23.26 9.09
N VAL A 39 -22.27 23.23 7.93
CA VAL A 39 -22.99 22.04 7.45
C VAL A 39 -21.95 20.96 7.21
N ARG A 40 -22.00 19.89 8.01
CA ARG A 40 -21.19 18.68 7.86
C ARG A 40 -22.10 17.60 7.31
N PRO A 41 -22.15 17.38 5.99
CA PRO A 41 -22.91 16.27 5.45
C PRO A 41 -22.24 14.97 5.91
N TYR A 42 -22.97 14.17 6.69
CA TYR A 42 -22.61 12.79 6.97
C TYR A 42 -23.40 11.92 6.03
N ILE A 43 -22.73 11.01 5.34
CA ILE A 43 -23.38 10.10 4.42
C ILE A 43 -23.49 8.76 5.13
N THR A 44 -24.72 8.38 5.46
CA THR A 44 -25.05 7.04 5.96
C THR A 44 -26.22 6.53 5.11
N GLY A 45 -25.93 5.62 4.20
CA GLY A 45 -26.86 5.02 3.25
C GLY A 45 -26.90 3.49 3.38
N ASP A 46 -27.86 2.88 2.71
CA ASP A 46 -28.00 1.43 2.62
C ASP A 46 -26.81 0.83 1.85
N THR A 47 -26.09 -0.12 2.48
CA THR A 47 -24.89 -0.77 1.93
C THR A 47 -25.18 -1.59 0.68
N THR A 48 -26.46 -1.96 0.47
CA THR A 48 -26.89 -2.67 -0.74
C THR A 48 -26.95 -1.77 -1.98
N VAL A 49 -26.79 -0.45 -1.80
CA VAL A 49 -26.88 0.54 -2.87
C VAL A 49 -25.47 0.96 -3.30
N ILE A 50 -25.03 0.28 -4.37
CA ILE A 50 -23.89 0.56 -5.24
C ILE A 50 -22.58 -0.10 -4.78
N ALA A 51 -22.55 -1.43 -4.83
CA ALA A 51 -21.36 -2.11 -5.38
C ALA A 51 -21.38 -1.92 -6.90
N SER A 52 -20.26 -1.57 -7.53
CA SER A 52 -20.14 -1.56 -9.00
C SER A 52 -20.54 -2.94 -9.53
N ARG A 53 -21.76 -3.02 -10.08
CA ARG A 53 -22.33 -4.31 -10.47
C ARG A 53 -21.55 -4.83 -11.65
N ILE A 54 -20.87 -5.96 -11.47
CA ILE A 54 -20.29 -6.71 -12.57
C ILE A 54 -21.42 -7.14 -13.50
N THR A 55 -21.48 -6.52 -14.68
CA THR A 55 -22.45 -6.80 -15.74
C THR A 55 -21.87 -7.69 -16.82
N GLU A 56 -20.54 -7.70 -16.96
CA GLU A 56 -19.80 -8.54 -17.88
C GLU A 56 -18.67 -9.21 -17.10
N ASN A 57 -18.77 -10.51 -16.85
CA ASN A 57 -17.69 -11.25 -16.20
C ASN A 57 -17.01 -12.17 -17.22
N VAL A 58 -15.78 -11.83 -17.61
CA VAL A 58 -14.95 -12.68 -18.47
C VAL A 58 -14.49 -13.87 -17.62
N ALA A 59 -14.91 -15.08 -18.01
CA ALA A 59 -14.62 -16.29 -17.24
C ALA A 59 -13.15 -16.75 -17.34
N GLY A 60 -12.44 -16.43 -18.43
CA GLY A 60 -11.14 -17.04 -18.71
C GLY A 60 -11.24 -18.52 -19.09
N SER A 61 -10.09 -19.15 -19.34
CA SER A 61 -9.97 -20.57 -19.67
C SER A 61 -9.69 -21.45 -18.45
N VAL A 62 -8.99 -20.90 -17.45
CA VAL A 62 -8.58 -21.51 -16.18
C VAL A 62 -8.67 -20.46 -15.07
N ASP A 63 -8.79 -20.86 -13.80
CA ASP A 63 -8.75 -19.92 -12.67
C ASP A 63 -7.38 -19.22 -12.64
N PHE A 64 -7.37 -17.89 -12.63
CA PHE A 64 -6.15 -17.10 -12.77
C PHE A 64 -5.19 -17.23 -11.59
N PHE A 65 -5.68 -17.64 -10.43
CA PHE A 65 -4.86 -17.86 -9.22
C PHE A 65 -4.67 -19.33 -8.88
N ASP A 66 -4.87 -20.23 -9.85
CA ASP A 66 -4.54 -21.63 -9.69
C ASP A 66 -3.02 -21.83 -9.66
N ALA A 67 -2.48 -22.12 -8.46
CA ALA A 67 -1.05 -22.32 -8.25
C ALA A 67 -0.47 -23.54 -8.98
N GLU A 68 -1.31 -24.47 -9.48
CA GLU A 68 -0.86 -25.64 -10.24
C GLU A 68 -0.76 -25.37 -11.75
N THR A 69 -1.26 -24.21 -12.21
CA THR A 69 -1.31 -23.86 -13.63
C THR A 69 -0.26 -22.81 -13.99
N ALA A 70 0.41 -23.02 -15.13
CA ALA A 70 1.28 -21.99 -15.70
C ALA A 70 0.42 -20.98 -16.46
N HIS A 71 0.59 -19.69 -16.14
CA HIS A 71 -0.16 -18.61 -16.75
C HIS A 71 0.67 -17.82 -17.76
N ASP A 72 0.08 -17.50 -18.90
CA ASP A 72 0.65 -16.62 -19.93
C ASP A 72 -0.18 -15.34 -20.03
N VAL A 73 0.48 -14.18 -19.88
CA VAL A 73 -0.14 -12.86 -19.96
C VAL A 73 0.60 -11.99 -20.97
N SER A 74 -0.10 -11.50 -21.98
CA SER A 74 0.44 -10.49 -22.90
C SER A 74 -0.43 -9.24 -22.92
N ILE A 75 0.20 -8.08 -22.99
CA ILE A 75 -0.48 -6.79 -23.13
C ILE A 75 -0.03 -6.13 -24.44
N GLU A 76 -0.98 -5.61 -25.19
CA GLU A 76 -0.73 -4.85 -26.41
C GLU A 76 -1.36 -3.45 -26.29
N PHE A 77 -0.57 -2.41 -26.57
CA PHE A 77 -1.07 -1.03 -26.60
C PHE A 77 -0.31 -0.21 -27.65
N SER A 78 -0.91 0.91 -28.07
CA SER A 78 -0.27 1.83 -29.01
C SER A 78 1.00 2.44 -28.43
N GLN A 79 2.08 2.49 -29.23
CA GLN A 79 3.31 3.17 -28.85
C GLN A 79 3.06 4.66 -28.54
N SER A 80 2.16 5.33 -29.28
CA SER A 80 1.82 6.73 -29.02
C SER A 80 1.26 6.94 -27.62
N ASP A 81 0.38 6.05 -27.18
CA ASP A 81 -0.31 6.18 -25.91
C ASP A 81 0.65 5.87 -24.76
N TYR A 82 1.54 4.89 -24.97
CA TYR A 82 2.62 4.59 -24.05
C TYR A 82 3.60 5.76 -23.90
N ASP A 83 4.06 6.36 -25.00
CA ASP A 83 4.96 7.51 -24.96
C ASP A 83 4.33 8.69 -24.21
N ASP A 84 3.04 8.94 -24.45
CA ASP A 84 2.24 9.93 -23.72
C ASP A 84 2.14 9.61 -22.22
N MET A 85 1.91 8.34 -21.85
CA MET A 85 1.85 7.90 -20.45
C MET A 85 3.19 8.12 -19.74
N ILE A 86 4.30 7.76 -20.39
CA ILE A 86 5.65 7.95 -19.84
C ILE A 86 5.98 9.44 -19.72
N ALA A 87 5.64 10.26 -20.71
CA ALA A 87 5.84 11.70 -20.68
C ALA A 87 5.05 12.35 -19.53
N ALA A 88 3.76 12.06 -19.40
CA ALA A 88 2.92 12.57 -18.31
C ALA A 88 3.50 12.24 -16.92
N TYR A 89 4.01 11.02 -16.74
CA TYR A 89 4.62 10.63 -15.47
C TYR A 89 5.98 11.31 -15.20
N ARG A 90 6.81 11.49 -16.24
CA ARG A 90 8.11 12.15 -16.11
C ARG A 90 7.99 13.64 -15.84
N ASP A 91 7.08 14.30 -16.55
CA ASP A 91 6.97 15.76 -16.56
C ASP A 91 6.09 16.27 -15.40
N GLU A 92 4.97 15.59 -15.15
CA GLU A 92 3.94 16.05 -14.21
C GLU A 92 3.76 15.10 -13.02
N GLY A 93 4.32 13.88 -13.13
CA GLY A 93 4.11 12.85 -12.14
C GLY A 93 2.77 12.14 -12.22
N GLU A 94 1.98 12.43 -13.24
CA GLU A 94 0.65 11.86 -13.47
C GLU A 94 0.75 10.42 -13.97
N LYS A 95 -0.07 9.52 -13.40
CA LYS A 95 -0.15 8.11 -13.81
C LYS A 95 -1.33 7.95 -14.76
N LYS A 96 -1.18 8.45 -15.99
CA LYS A 96 -2.21 8.45 -17.04
C LYS A 96 -2.66 7.03 -17.39
N TRP A 97 -3.96 6.85 -17.61
CA TRP A 97 -4.54 5.63 -18.15
C TRP A 97 -4.44 5.62 -19.68
N ILE A 98 -4.10 4.46 -20.24
CA ILE A 98 -4.10 4.17 -21.68
C ILE A 98 -4.99 2.97 -21.97
N THR A 99 -5.47 2.86 -23.21
CA THR A 99 -6.22 1.69 -23.67
C THR A 99 -5.24 0.61 -24.13
N ALA A 100 -5.52 -0.63 -23.77
CA ALA A 100 -4.75 -1.80 -24.17
C ALA A 100 -5.67 -2.99 -24.44
N ASP A 101 -5.15 -3.99 -25.14
CA ASP A 101 -5.70 -5.32 -25.22
C ASP A 101 -4.84 -6.25 -24.35
N ILE A 102 -5.47 -7.12 -23.57
CA ILE A 102 -4.78 -8.11 -22.73
C ILE A 102 -5.22 -9.50 -23.12
N THR A 103 -4.26 -10.42 -23.27
CA THR A 103 -4.53 -11.85 -23.43
C THR A 103 -4.07 -12.58 -22.19
N ILE A 104 -4.98 -13.29 -21.53
CA ILE A 104 -4.69 -14.14 -20.36
C ILE A 104 -5.05 -15.57 -20.72
N ASP A 105 -4.06 -16.46 -20.77
CA ASP A 105 -4.23 -17.89 -21.08
C ASP A 105 -5.04 -18.14 -22.36
N GLY A 106 -4.72 -17.35 -23.39
CA GLY A 106 -5.39 -17.37 -24.70
C GLY A 106 -6.74 -16.65 -24.75
N THR A 107 -7.24 -16.13 -23.63
CA THR A 107 -8.47 -15.33 -23.57
C THR A 107 -8.14 -13.86 -23.80
N LEU A 108 -8.51 -13.34 -24.97
CA LEU A 108 -8.37 -11.92 -25.31
C LEU A 108 -9.49 -11.09 -24.64
N VAL A 109 -9.10 -10.02 -23.97
CA VAL A 109 -9.96 -8.97 -23.44
C VAL A 109 -9.51 -7.64 -24.01
N THR A 110 -10.34 -7.03 -24.84
CA THR A 110 -10.02 -5.74 -25.49
C THR A 110 -10.40 -4.56 -24.63
N ASP A 111 -9.88 -3.38 -24.95
CA ASP A 111 -10.29 -2.10 -24.36
C ASP A 111 -10.11 -2.03 -22.83
N VAL A 112 -9.06 -2.67 -22.30
CA VAL A 112 -8.71 -2.57 -20.88
C VAL A 112 -7.94 -1.28 -20.62
N GLY A 113 -8.07 -0.76 -19.40
CA GLY A 113 -7.24 0.32 -18.90
C GLY A 113 -5.91 -0.19 -18.39
N VAL A 114 -4.81 0.44 -18.78
CA VAL A 114 -3.48 0.21 -18.19
C VAL A 114 -2.90 1.54 -17.72
N ARG A 115 -2.26 1.56 -16.54
CA ARG A 115 -1.45 2.69 -16.07
C ARG A 115 -0.27 2.25 -15.23
N LEU A 116 0.69 3.15 -15.02
CA LEU A 116 1.76 2.95 -14.04
C LEU A 116 1.23 2.82 -12.60
N LYS A 117 1.85 1.94 -11.82
CA LYS A 117 1.52 1.69 -10.40
C LYS A 117 2.74 1.85 -9.49
N GLY A 118 2.50 2.27 -8.24
CA GLY A 118 3.53 2.46 -7.22
C GLY A 118 3.96 3.91 -7.08
N ASN A 119 4.50 4.29 -5.92
CA ASN A 119 5.01 5.64 -5.64
C ASN A 119 6.55 5.60 -5.67
N SER A 120 7.15 4.98 -4.65
CA SER A 120 8.60 4.89 -4.48
C SER A 120 9.27 4.14 -5.63
N THR A 121 8.68 3.04 -6.11
CA THR A 121 9.23 2.24 -7.21
C THR A 121 9.38 3.06 -8.49
N LEU A 122 8.42 3.93 -8.80
CA LEU A 122 8.43 4.74 -10.01
C LEU A 122 9.36 5.96 -9.92
N MET A 123 9.91 6.31 -8.74
CA MET A 123 10.78 7.50 -8.62
C MET A 123 12.00 7.43 -9.54
N GLY A 124 12.54 6.23 -9.78
CA GLY A 124 13.66 6.02 -10.70
C GLY A 124 13.38 6.44 -12.15
N LEU A 125 12.11 6.45 -12.59
CA LEU A 125 11.73 6.81 -13.96
C LEU A 125 11.68 8.32 -14.20
N ARG A 126 11.55 9.15 -13.15
CA ARG A 126 11.46 10.62 -13.27
C ARG A 126 12.79 11.31 -13.57
N GLY A 127 13.92 10.59 -13.59
CA GLY A 127 15.23 11.15 -13.95
C GLY A 127 15.81 12.18 -12.97
N THR A 128 15.10 12.54 -11.91
CA THR A 128 15.59 13.42 -10.84
C THR A 128 16.43 12.64 -9.84
N GLY A 129 17.65 12.29 -10.23
CA GLY A 129 18.66 11.83 -9.29
C GLY A 129 18.97 12.94 -8.28
N GLY A 130 18.57 12.76 -7.01
CA GLY A 130 19.12 13.51 -5.89
C GLY A 130 20.65 13.37 -5.84
N PRO A 131 21.38 14.27 -5.16
CA PRO A 131 22.83 14.35 -5.24
C PRO A 131 23.47 13.08 -4.63
N GLY A 132 23.75 12.12 -5.50
CA GLY A 132 24.26 10.79 -5.15
C GLY A 132 24.27 9.79 -6.32
N GLY A 133 23.51 10.06 -7.40
CA GLY A 133 23.38 9.15 -8.56
C GLY A 133 24.01 9.63 -9.87
N GLY A 134 24.96 10.57 -9.83
CA GLY A 134 25.65 11.04 -11.03
C GLY A 134 26.91 10.25 -11.31
N LYS A 135 26.98 9.57 -12.46
CA LYS A 135 28.22 9.05 -13.06
C LYS A 135 29.30 10.13 -13.01
N ARG A 136 30.22 10.05 -12.04
CA ARG A 136 31.48 10.80 -12.13
C ARG A 136 32.32 10.06 -13.15
N GLY A 137 32.30 10.54 -14.40
CA GLY A 137 33.25 10.10 -15.41
C GLY A 137 34.66 10.22 -14.85
N ILE A 138 35.39 9.11 -14.82
CA ILE A 138 36.82 9.12 -14.57
C ILE A 138 37.43 9.88 -15.76
N PRO A 139 38.18 10.97 -15.55
CA PRO A 139 38.90 11.62 -16.64
C PRO A 139 39.85 10.61 -17.29
N GLU A 140 39.79 10.50 -18.60
CA GLU A 140 40.64 9.62 -19.40
C GLU A 140 42.13 9.94 -19.11
N GLY A 141 42.89 8.96 -18.61
CA GLY A 141 44.35 9.06 -18.48
C GLY A 141 44.97 8.82 -17.10
N MET A 142 44.27 8.23 -16.12
CA MET A 142 44.88 7.89 -14.84
C MET A 142 44.78 6.37 -14.55
N GLU A 143 45.89 5.65 -14.68
CA GLU A 143 45.99 4.26 -14.23
C GLU A 143 45.94 4.20 -12.69
N PRO A 144 45.10 3.33 -12.09
CA PRO A 144 45.08 3.14 -10.65
C PRO A 144 46.34 2.40 -10.17
N PRO A 145 46.88 2.73 -8.98
CA PRO A 145 48.05 2.06 -8.44
C PRO A 145 47.74 0.60 -8.08
N VAL A 146 48.61 -0.31 -8.53
CA VAL A 146 48.54 -1.74 -8.25
C VAL A 146 48.72 -1.98 -6.75
N GLY A 147 47.73 -2.58 -6.08
CA GLY A 147 47.91 -3.11 -4.71
C GLY A 147 46.76 -2.94 -3.71
N THR A 148 45.57 -2.49 -4.10
CA THR A 148 44.39 -2.56 -3.22
C THR A 148 43.48 -3.70 -3.67
N ALA A 149 43.55 -4.82 -2.95
CA ALA A 149 42.57 -5.88 -3.07
C ALA A 149 41.23 -5.34 -2.54
N MET A 150 40.25 -5.23 -3.43
CA MET A 150 38.84 -5.10 -3.05
C MET A 150 38.40 -6.43 -2.42
N PRO A 151 37.61 -6.44 -1.33
CA PRO A 151 37.01 -7.66 -0.84
C PRO A 151 36.09 -8.24 -1.93
N GLU A 152 36.42 -9.42 -2.45
CA GLU A 152 35.51 -10.23 -3.25
C GLU A 152 34.32 -10.60 -2.36
N GLY A 153 33.09 -10.27 -2.79
CA GLY A 153 31.88 -10.59 -2.04
C GLY A 153 30.77 -9.54 -2.05
N ARG A 154 30.88 -8.46 -2.83
CA ARG A 154 29.74 -7.58 -3.11
C ARG A 154 29.19 -7.88 -4.50
N GLY A 155 28.59 -9.06 -4.65
CA GLY A 155 27.73 -9.36 -5.78
C GLY A 155 26.54 -8.40 -5.82
N GLU A 156 26.01 -8.17 -7.02
CA GLU A 156 24.77 -7.42 -7.31
C GLU A 156 23.52 -8.11 -6.74
N GLY A 157 23.51 -8.37 -5.43
CA GLY A 157 22.47 -9.12 -4.73
C GLY A 157 22.54 -8.87 -3.23
N GLY A 158 22.25 -7.63 -2.82
CA GLY A 158 21.90 -7.33 -1.43
C GLY A 158 20.43 -7.70 -1.17
N PRO A 159 20.04 -8.09 0.05
CA PRO A 159 18.64 -8.30 0.43
C PRO A 159 17.83 -7.03 0.15
N GLY A 160 16.88 -7.09 -0.77
CA GLY A 160 16.10 -5.93 -1.22
C GLY A 160 16.57 -5.36 -2.56
N GLY A 161 16.86 -6.23 -3.54
CA GLY A 161 17.28 -5.85 -4.88
C GLY A 161 16.45 -4.70 -5.43
N MET A 162 17.09 -3.54 -5.62
CA MET A 162 16.42 -2.40 -6.25
C MET A 162 15.98 -2.85 -7.63
N VAL A 163 14.67 -2.89 -7.84
CA VAL A 163 14.12 -3.23 -9.14
C VAL A 163 14.53 -2.15 -10.12
N THR A 164 15.30 -2.53 -11.14
CA THR A 164 15.62 -1.64 -12.25
C THR A 164 14.40 -1.52 -13.16
N LEU A 165 13.79 -0.34 -13.18
CA LEU A 165 12.75 0.02 -14.15
C LEU A 165 13.38 0.68 -15.37
N SER A 166 12.84 0.39 -16.55
CA SER A 166 13.23 1.06 -17.79
C SER A 166 11.99 1.47 -18.56
N ALA A 167 11.91 2.74 -18.97
CA ALA A 167 10.82 3.19 -19.84
C ALA A 167 10.98 2.64 -21.27
N GLU A 168 12.17 2.18 -21.62
CA GLU A 168 12.48 1.54 -22.89
C GLU A 168 12.07 0.05 -22.90
N ASP A 169 11.80 -0.52 -21.71
CA ASP A 169 11.25 -1.86 -21.52
C ASP A 169 9.92 -1.79 -20.75
N PRO A 170 8.77 -1.61 -21.45
CA PRO A 170 7.47 -1.55 -20.81
C PRO A 170 7.13 -2.79 -19.98
N ALA A 171 7.68 -3.96 -20.33
CA ALA A 171 7.47 -5.20 -19.58
C ALA A 171 8.18 -5.18 -18.22
N SER A 172 9.12 -4.25 -18.00
CA SER A 172 9.78 -4.03 -16.72
C SER A 172 8.91 -3.27 -15.70
N LEU A 173 7.88 -2.58 -16.17
CA LEU A 173 7.16 -1.57 -15.40
C LEU A 173 6.09 -2.18 -14.49
N PRO A 174 5.89 -1.63 -13.28
CA PRO A 174 4.74 -1.95 -12.46
C PRO A 174 3.48 -1.33 -13.07
N LEU A 175 2.48 -2.16 -13.37
CA LEU A 175 1.25 -1.74 -14.03
C LEU A 175 0.02 -2.08 -13.18
N LEU A 176 -0.99 -1.22 -13.26
CA LEU A 176 -2.35 -1.54 -12.83
C LEU A 176 -3.18 -1.74 -14.10
N ILE A 177 -3.76 -2.93 -14.22
CA ILE A 177 -4.72 -3.30 -15.25
C ILE A 177 -6.10 -3.09 -14.66
N ASN A 178 -7.00 -2.46 -15.41
CA ASN A 178 -8.39 -2.26 -15.04
C ASN A 178 -9.31 -2.64 -16.20
N PHE A 179 -10.09 -3.71 -16.01
CA PHE A 179 -11.05 -4.23 -16.98
C PHE A 179 -12.29 -3.33 -17.13
N ASP A 180 -12.66 -2.58 -16.09
CA ASP A 180 -13.85 -1.71 -16.10
C ASP A 180 -13.60 -0.29 -16.62
N LYS A 181 -12.32 0.05 -16.87
CA LYS A 181 -11.90 1.43 -17.12
C LYS A 181 -12.59 2.08 -18.32
N TYR A 182 -12.72 1.33 -19.42
CA TYR A 182 -13.35 1.78 -20.66
C TYR A 182 -14.60 0.99 -21.03
N VAL A 183 -14.85 -0.13 -20.34
CA VAL A 183 -16.10 -0.88 -20.46
C VAL A 183 -16.69 -1.08 -19.07
N ALA A 184 -17.64 -0.22 -18.72
CA ALA A 184 -18.24 -0.20 -17.40
C ALA A 184 -18.85 -1.56 -17.01
N GLY A 185 -18.58 -2.01 -15.79
CA GLY A 185 -19.10 -3.26 -15.23
C GLY A 185 -18.41 -4.53 -15.77
N ARG A 186 -17.30 -4.40 -16.50
CA ARG A 186 -16.48 -5.55 -16.92
C ARG A 186 -15.52 -5.98 -15.82
N ALA A 187 -15.46 -7.27 -15.58
CA ALA A 187 -14.50 -7.92 -14.70
C ALA A 187 -13.89 -9.15 -15.39
N TYR A 188 -12.71 -9.56 -14.91
CA TYR A 188 -12.11 -10.85 -15.24
C TYR A 188 -12.18 -11.73 -14.00
N GLN A 189 -12.93 -12.83 -14.06
CA GLN A 189 -13.15 -13.75 -12.94
C GLN A 189 -13.58 -13.06 -11.64
N GLY A 190 -14.46 -12.06 -11.77
CA GLY A 190 -14.97 -11.29 -10.64
C GLY A 190 -14.07 -10.11 -10.20
N MET A 191 -12.88 -9.96 -10.78
CA MET A 191 -11.95 -8.86 -10.46
C MET A 191 -12.06 -7.73 -11.48
N ALA A 192 -12.20 -6.49 -11.02
CA ALA A 192 -12.12 -5.34 -11.92
C ALA A 192 -10.66 -4.97 -12.21
N GLN A 193 -9.74 -5.26 -11.29
CA GLN A 193 -8.35 -4.82 -11.41
C GLN A 193 -7.31 -5.89 -11.04
N LEU A 194 -6.18 -5.86 -11.76
CA LEU A 194 -5.00 -6.69 -11.49
C LEU A 194 -3.75 -5.82 -11.37
N SER A 195 -2.86 -6.17 -10.46
CA SER A 195 -1.60 -5.46 -10.21
C SER A 195 -0.40 -6.27 -10.67
N VAL A 196 0.32 -5.80 -11.68
CA VAL A 196 1.58 -6.41 -12.15
C VAL A 196 2.75 -5.86 -11.34
N ARG A 197 3.47 -6.74 -10.63
CA ARG A 197 4.60 -6.34 -9.79
C ARG A 197 5.88 -6.11 -10.61
N PRO A 198 6.70 -5.13 -10.18
CA PRO A 198 8.03 -4.92 -10.74
C PRO A 198 9.01 -5.96 -10.15
N GLY A 199 10.09 -6.27 -10.85
CA GLY A 199 11.08 -7.28 -10.47
C GLY A 199 10.74 -8.71 -10.90
N SER A 200 11.69 -9.63 -10.73
CA SER A 200 11.54 -11.05 -11.03
C SER A 200 12.62 -11.85 -10.29
N PRO A 201 12.28 -12.94 -9.56
CA PRO A 201 10.96 -13.55 -9.40
C PRO A 201 10.11 -13.04 -8.23
N VAL A 202 10.56 -12.09 -7.39
CA VAL A 202 9.74 -11.54 -6.28
C VAL A 202 9.24 -12.62 -5.29
N LEU A 203 10.06 -13.66 -5.05
CA LEU A 203 9.70 -14.78 -4.16
C LEU A 203 9.35 -14.34 -2.74
N ASN A 204 9.97 -13.27 -2.26
CA ASN A 204 9.74 -12.77 -0.91
C ASN A 204 8.30 -12.27 -0.71
N GLU A 205 7.71 -11.58 -1.69
CA GLU A 205 6.32 -11.15 -1.61
C GLU A 205 5.37 -12.35 -1.68
N ALA A 206 5.63 -13.30 -2.60
CA ALA A 206 4.82 -14.51 -2.75
C ALA A 206 4.79 -15.36 -1.46
N VAL A 207 5.96 -15.60 -0.85
CA VAL A 207 6.06 -16.33 0.44
C VAL A 207 5.33 -15.56 1.54
N SER A 208 5.45 -14.24 1.56
CA SER A 208 4.81 -13.39 2.58
C SER A 208 3.29 -13.41 2.45
N LEU A 209 2.75 -13.28 1.23
CA LEU A 209 1.31 -13.38 0.95
C LEU A 209 0.76 -14.75 1.35
N SER A 210 1.43 -15.84 0.95
CA SER A 210 1.04 -17.20 1.31
C SER A 210 1.10 -17.47 2.81
N SER A 211 2.14 -16.97 3.49
CA SER A 211 2.26 -17.07 4.95
C SER A 211 1.15 -16.31 5.67
N THR A 212 0.78 -15.12 5.18
CA THR A 212 -0.36 -14.35 5.72
C THR A 212 -1.67 -15.10 5.50
N ALA A 213 -1.92 -15.64 4.30
CA ALA A 213 -3.12 -16.40 3.98
C ALA A 213 -3.26 -17.65 4.87
N GLU A 214 -2.20 -18.45 5.01
CA GLU A 214 -2.22 -19.67 5.83
C GLU A 214 -2.38 -19.39 7.32
N SER A 215 -1.96 -18.21 7.77
CA SER A 215 -2.24 -17.75 9.14
C SER A 215 -3.69 -17.30 9.35
N GLY A 216 -4.56 -17.44 8.35
CA GLY A 216 -5.98 -17.05 8.42
C GLY A 216 -6.20 -15.54 8.42
N GLN A 217 -5.20 -14.75 8.02
CA GLN A 217 -5.32 -13.30 7.91
C GLN A 217 -5.72 -12.90 6.48
N PRO A 218 -6.53 -11.84 6.33
CA PRO A 218 -6.89 -11.32 5.01
C PRO A 218 -5.64 -10.85 4.27
N THR A 219 -5.53 -11.26 3.01
CA THR A 219 -4.41 -10.92 2.12
C THR A 219 -4.88 -11.00 0.66
N GLN A 220 -3.96 -10.82 -0.29
CA GLN A 220 -4.27 -10.84 -1.72
C GLN A 220 -3.81 -12.14 -2.38
N ARG A 221 -4.63 -12.65 -3.30
CA ARG A 221 -4.26 -13.75 -4.18
C ARG A 221 -3.25 -13.29 -5.22
N TYR A 222 -2.44 -14.21 -5.73
CA TYR A 222 -1.44 -13.92 -6.74
C TYR A 222 -1.21 -15.11 -7.67
N ALA A 223 -0.64 -14.83 -8.84
CA ALA A 223 -0.15 -15.82 -9.78
C ALA A 223 1.21 -15.42 -10.34
N TYR A 224 2.01 -16.44 -10.65
CA TYR A 224 3.20 -16.28 -11.47
C TYR A 224 2.82 -16.40 -12.95
N THR A 225 3.32 -15.47 -13.75
CA THR A 225 3.00 -15.37 -15.18
C THR A 225 4.26 -15.32 -16.02
N THR A 226 4.21 -15.95 -17.18
CA THR A 226 5.07 -15.60 -18.32
C THR A 226 4.45 -14.37 -18.97
N TYR A 227 5.13 -13.24 -18.85
CA TYR A 227 4.58 -11.93 -19.16
C TYR A 227 5.31 -11.25 -20.32
N SER A 228 4.58 -10.60 -21.23
CA SER A 228 5.16 -9.79 -22.30
C SER A 228 4.32 -8.57 -22.62
N VAL A 229 4.95 -7.55 -23.22
CA VAL A 229 4.26 -6.34 -23.68
C VAL A 229 4.67 -6.04 -25.12
N ASN A 230 3.70 -5.80 -26.01
CA ASN A 230 3.95 -5.47 -27.42
C ASN A 230 4.91 -6.46 -28.13
N GLY A 231 4.82 -7.75 -27.79
CA GLY A 231 5.69 -8.80 -28.34
C GLY A 231 7.15 -8.74 -27.88
N SER A 232 7.44 -8.07 -26.75
CA SER A 232 8.76 -8.08 -26.12
C SER A 232 9.20 -9.51 -25.74
N PRO A 233 10.51 -9.74 -25.48
CA PRO A 233 10.95 -10.94 -24.77
C PRO A 233 10.15 -11.15 -23.48
N THR A 234 9.93 -12.41 -23.13
CA THR A 234 9.12 -12.80 -21.99
C THR A 234 9.84 -12.54 -20.66
N GLN A 235 9.08 -12.18 -19.63
CA GLN A 235 9.57 -11.97 -18.27
C GLN A 235 8.68 -12.72 -17.28
N THR A 236 9.28 -13.30 -16.25
CA THR A 236 8.51 -13.93 -15.17
C THR A 236 8.02 -12.84 -14.21
N ARG A 237 6.69 -12.68 -14.09
CA ARG A 237 6.06 -11.62 -13.29
C ARG A 237 5.10 -12.18 -12.25
N LEU A 238 5.09 -11.55 -11.07
CA LEU A 238 4.07 -11.76 -10.06
C LEU A 238 2.90 -10.82 -10.34
N VAL A 239 1.70 -11.36 -10.53
CA VAL A 239 0.46 -10.59 -10.74
C VAL A 239 -0.48 -10.85 -9.56
N LEU A 240 -0.98 -9.78 -8.94
CA LEU A 240 -1.82 -9.86 -7.75
C LEU A 240 -3.24 -9.41 -8.05
N GLU A 241 -4.18 -9.99 -7.30
CA GLU A 241 -5.49 -9.39 -7.04
C GLU A 241 -5.28 -7.99 -6.46
N HIS A 242 -5.82 -6.97 -7.11
CA HIS A 242 -5.80 -5.64 -6.55
C HIS A 242 -6.99 -5.46 -5.60
N PRO A 243 -6.79 -4.88 -4.39
CA PRO A 243 -7.89 -4.55 -3.49
C PRO A 243 -8.78 -3.43 -4.05
N ASP A 244 -9.62 -3.80 -5.00
CA ASP A 244 -10.69 -2.99 -5.55
C ASP A 244 -11.99 -3.19 -4.76
N GLU A 245 -13.09 -2.62 -5.27
CA GLU A 245 -14.40 -2.76 -4.64
C GLU A 245 -14.88 -4.21 -4.57
N GLY A 246 -14.55 -5.03 -5.57
CA GLY A 246 -14.89 -6.46 -5.58
C GLY A 246 -14.21 -7.19 -4.42
N TYR A 247 -12.90 -6.97 -4.26
CA TYR A 247 -12.14 -7.48 -3.13
C TYR A 247 -12.72 -7.03 -1.79
N ALA A 248 -12.98 -5.73 -1.63
CA ALA A 248 -13.51 -5.17 -0.39
C ALA A 248 -14.85 -5.84 0.03
N ASN A 249 -15.73 -6.09 -0.94
CA ASN A 249 -17.04 -6.68 -0.69
C ASN A 249 -17.02 -8.21 -0.48
N SER A 250 -15.89 -8.87 -0.76
CA SER A 250 -15.70 -10.31 -0.49
C SER A 250 -14.69 -10.60 0.61
N LEU A 251 -14.09 -9.55 1.21
CA LEU A 251 -12.97 -9.69 2.12
C LEU A 251 -13.36 -10.38 3.44
N PHE A 252 -14.54 -10.04 3.95
CA PHE A 252 -15.13 -10.57 5.15
C PHE A 252 -16.60 -10.95 4.89
N ASP A 253 -17.15 -11.84 5.72
CA ASP A 253 -18.56 -12.20 5.66
C ASP A 253 -19.49 -11.05 6.11
N SER A 254 -18.95 -10.09 6.87
CA SER A 254 -19.66 -8.90 7.34
C SER A 254 -19.60 -7.76 6.33
N ASP A 255 -20.63 -6.90 6.34
CA ASP A 255 -20.60 -5.65 5.59
C ASP A 255 -19.58 -4.68 6.22
N GLY A 256 -18.80 -4.01 5.38
CA GLY A 256 -17.82 -3.03 5.84
C GLY A 256 -17.29 -2.11 4.76
N VAL A 257 -16.46 -1.17 5.19
CA VAL A 257 -15.82 -0.18 4.32
C VAL A 257 -14.32 -0.36 4.37
N LEU A 258 -13.69 -0.53 3.21
CA LEU A 258 -12.25 -0.65 3.08
C LEU A 258 -11.65 0.70 2.69
N TYR A 259 -10.66 1.16 3.46
CA TYR A 259 -9.93 2.40 3.20
C TYR A 259 -8.45 2.10 2.98
N LYS A 260 -7.89 2.55 1.86
CA LYS A 260 -6.45 2.44 1.58
C LYS A 260 -5.72 3.65 2.12
N ALA A 261 -4.67 3.46 2.92
CA ALA A 261 -3.78 4.56 3.24
C ALA A 261 -2.93 4.96 2.01
N ASP A 262 -2.83 6.25 1.72
CA ASP A 262 -1.83 6.76 0.78
C ASP A 262 -0.47 6.97 1.48
N ALA A 263 0.61 6.98 0.69
CA ALA A 263 1.96 7.20 1.18
C ALA A 263 2.13 8.58 1.87
N ASN A 264 1.28 9.55 1.54
CA ASN A 264 1.25 10.86 2.21
C ASN A 264 0.50 10.86 3.57
N SER A 265 -0.16 9.75 3.92
CA SER A 265 -1.01 9.68 5.11
C SER A 265 -0.18 9.85 6.38
N SER A 266 -0.58 10.82 7.20
CA SER A 266 0.08 11.07 8.49
C SER A 266 -0.46 10.18 9.60
N PHE A 267 -1.66 9.60 9.43
CA PHE A 267 -2.40 8.90 10.48
C PHE A 267 -2.55 9.75 11.76
N THR A 268 -2.85 11.04 11.62
CA THR A 268 -3.05 11.99 12.74
C THR A 268 -4.37 12.73 12.62
N TYR A 269 -4.92 13.17 13.74
CA TYR A 269 -6.12 14.01 13.74
C TYR A 269 -5.81 15.43 13.27
N GLN A 270 -6.60 15.95 12.34
CA GLN A 270 -6.41 17.23 11.66
C GLN A 270 -7.72 18.05 11.62
N GLY A 271 -8.64 17.74 12.54
CA GLY A 271 -9.99 18.31 12.59
C GLY A 271 -11.04 17.38 11.99
N ASP A 272 -12.32 17.79 12.06
CA ASP A 272 -13.44 16.97 11.58
C ASP A 272 -13.76 17.16 10.08
N ASP A 273 -12.89 17.83 9.32
CA ASP A 273 -13.16 18.13 7.91
C ASP A 273 -12.73 16.97 7.02
N GLN A 274 -13.71 16.27 6.43
CA GLN A 274 -13.45 15.04 5.66
C GLN A 274 -12.53 15.27 4.46
N THR A 275 -12.55 16.46 3.85
CA THR A 275 -11.70 16.76 2.69
C THR A 275 -10.21 16.75 3.03
N THR A 276 -9.85 16.98 4.29
CA THR A 276 -8.47 16.89 4.78
C THR A 276 -7.94 15.45 4.70
N TYR A 277 -8.83 14.46 4.77
CA TYR A 277 -8.49 13.04 4.81
C TYR A 277 -8.65 12.35 3.45
N ALA A 278 -9.43 12.93 2.54
CA ALA A 278 -9.71 12.35 1.22
C ALA A 278 -8.46 12.19 0.34
N GLU A 279 -7.39 12.95 0.60
CA GLU A 279 -6.10 12.78 -0.09
C GLU A 279 -5.15 11.80 0.63
N GLN A 280 -5.52 11.31 1.82
CA GLN A 280 -4.71 10.42 2.67
C GLN A 280 -5.29 9.01 2.78
N PHE A 281 -6.60 8.87 2.57
CA PHE A 281 -7.31 7.61 2.62
C PHE A 281 -8.26 7.50 1.42
N ASP A 282 -7.96 6.56 0.51
CA ASP A 282 -8.88 6.23 -0.59
C ASP A 282 -9.96 5.29 -0.04
N GLN A 283 -11.23 5.69 -0.09
CA GLN A 283 -12.35 4.80 0.21
C GLN A 283 -12.59 3.88 -0.99
N ILE A 284 -12.47 2.57 -0.79
CA ILE A 284 -12.47 1.59 -1.89
C ILE A 284 -13.88 1.17 -2.31
N ASN A 285 -14.78 1.04 -1.34
CA ASN A 285 -16.18 0.64 -1.57
C ASN A 285 -17.15 1.57 -0.81
N ALA A 286 -18.44 1.41 -1.08
CA ALA A 286 -19.52 2.14 -0.42
C ALA A 286 -19.45 3.68 -0.60
N GLU A 287 -18.75 4.17 -1.63
CA GLU A 287 -18.70 5.59 -1.96
C GLU A 287 -20.11 6.17 -2.15
N GLY A 288 -20.40 7.30 -1.52
CA GLY A 288 -21.73 7.92 -1.57
C GLY A 288 -22.79 7.26 -0.68
N SER A 289 -22.44 6.20 0.05
CA SER A 289 -23.27 5.62 1.13
C SER A 289 -22.58 5.66 2.50
N GLN A 290 -21.25 5.62 2.53
CA GLN A 290 -20.42 5.81 3.73
C GLN A 290 -19.39 6.90 3.46
N ASP A 291 -18.75 7.39 4.52
CA ASP A 291 -17.77 8.46 4.45
C ASP A 291 -16.52 8.16 5.31
N LEU A 292 -15.60 9.12 5.45
CA LEU A 292 -14.34 8.94 6.18
C LEU A 292 -14.50 9.09 7.70
N GLN A 293 -15.72 9.31 8.21
CA GLN A 293 -15.96 9.57 9.62
C GLN A 293 -15.45 8.46 10.57
N PRO A 294 -15.50 7.16 10.23
CA PRO A 294 -14.91 6.13 11.10
C PRO A 294 -13.42 6.34 11.35
N ILE A 295 -12.66 6.69 10.30
CA ILE A 295 -11.22 6.99 10.41
C ILE A 295 -10.99 8.26 11.22
N ILE A 296 -11.76 9.32 10.94
CA ILE A 296 -11.66 10.59 11.68
C ILE A 296 -11.97 10.41 13.17
N SER A 297 -13.00 9.62 13.49
CA SER A 297 -13.39 9.28 14.85
C SER A 297 -12.29 8.51 15.59
N LEU A 298 -11.65 7.53 14.94
CA LEU A 298 -10.51 6.81 15.50
C LEU A 298 -9.35 7.77 15.78
N LEU A 299 -8.95 8.57 14.79
CA LEU A 299 -7.83 9.50 14.90
C LEU A 299 -8.07 10.56 15.99
N LYS A 300 -9.29 11.10 16.06
CA LYS A 300 -9.68 12.07 17.08
C LYS A 300 -9.60 11.50 18.49
N TRP A 301 -10.06 10.26 18.68
CA TRP A 301 -9.93 9.58 19.95
C TRP A 301 -8.46 9.31 20.29
N LEU A 302 -7.69 8.80 19.32
CA LEU A 302 -6.27 8.48 19.51
C LEU A 302 -5.43 9.69 19.92
N ASP A 303 -5.73 10.87 19.35
CA ASP A 303 -5.09 12.16 19.66
C ASP A 303 -5.39 12.66 21.08
N GLY A 304 -6.59 12.36 21.61
CA GLY A 304 -7.06 12.85 22.90
C GLY A 304 -6.98 11.85 24.07
N ALA A 305 -6.89 10.55 23.79
CA ALA A 305 -6.93 9.50 24.81
C ALA A 305 -5.64 9.44 25.64
N SER A 306 -5.76 9.46 26.97
CA SER A 306 -4.64 9.09 27.87
C SER A 306 -4.24 7.61 27.68
N ASP A 307 -3.15 7.18 28.29
CA ASP A 307 -2.73 5.77 28.21
C ASP A 307 -3.74 4.86 28.91
N GLU A 308 -4.30 5.27 30.04
CA GLU A 308 -5.35 4.52 30.73
C GLU A 308 -6.63 4.41 29.89
N GLN A 309 -6.99 5.48 29.16
CA GLN A 309 -8.14 5.45 28.25
C GLN A 309 -7.86 4.60 27.01
N PHE A 310 -6.63 4.62 26.50
CA PHE A 310 -6.23 3.78 25.39
C PHE A 310 -6.35 2.31 25.76
N ASP A 311 -5.80 1.91 26.90
CA ASP A 311 -5.86 0.54 27.41
C ASP A 311 -7.29 0.06 27.65
N ALA A 312 -8.14 0.93 28.20
CA ALA A 312 -9.52 0.57 28.54
C ALA A 312 -10.47 0.57 27.32
N GLU A 313 -10.25 1.41 26.32
CA GLU A 313 -11.24 1.70 25.28
C GLU A 313 -10.80 1.34 23.85
N LEU A 314 -9.56 0.88 23.62
CA LEU A 314 -9.10 0.50 22.28
C LEU A 314 -9.98 -0.58 21.65
N ALA A 315 -10.39 -1.58 22.45
CA ALA A 315 -11.19 -2.72 22.00
C ALA A 315 -12.61 -2.34 21.52
N ASP A 316 -13.08 -1.13 21.82
CA ASP A 316 -14.36 -0.60 21.31
C ASP A 316 -14.24 -0.07 19.87
N ARG A 317 -13.02 0.12 19.37
CA ARG A 317 -12.74 0.82 18.11
C ARG A 317 -11.88 0.00 17.15
N VAL A 318 -11.03 -0.87 17.68
CA VAL A 318 -10.11 -1.72 16.92
C VAL A 318 -10.34 -3.17 17.32
N ASP A 319 -10.32 -4.08 16.34
CA ASP A 319 -10.19 -5.49 16.62
C ASP A 319 -8.78 -5.78 17.13
N VAL A 320 -8.62 -5.82 18.45
CA VAL A 320 -7.33 -5.95 19.15
C VAL A 320 -6.63 -7.26 18.80
N GLU A 321 -7.37 -8.37 18.66
CA GLU A 321 -6.79 -9.66 18.32
C GLU A 321 -6.30 -9.67 16.87
N SER A 322 -7.13 -9.18 15.93
CA SER A 322 -6.70 -9.02 14.54
C SER A 322 -5.50 -8.08 14.43
N PHE A 323 -5.46 -7.00 15.20
CA PHE A 323 -4.36 -6.05 15.16
C PHE A 323 -3.06 -6.64 15.73
N ALA A 324 -3.14 -7.38 16.83
CA ALA A 324 -2.00 -8.11 17.40
C ALA A 324 -1.39 -9.08 16.38
N ARG A 325 -2.23 -9.86 15.70
CA ARG A 325 -1.80 -10.78 14.63
C ARG A 325 -1.15 -10.04 13.46
N TYR A 326 -1.75 -8.94 13.00
CA TYR A 326 -1.17 -8.12 11.94
C TYR A 326 0.23 -7.62 12.33
N VAL A 327 0.38 -6.99 13.50
CA VAL A 327 1.66 -6.44 13.96
C VAL A 327 2.71 -7.54 14.12
N ALA A 328 2.34 -8.68 14.70
CA ALA A 328 3.23 -9.83 14.86
C ALA A 328 3.66 -10.41 13.51
N THR A 329 2.76 -10.54 12.54
CA THR A 329 3.09 -10.98 11.18
C THR A 329 4.06 -10.04 10.48
N GLN A 330 3.85 -8.72 10.56
CA GLN A 330 4.79 -7.76 9.97
C GLN A 330 6.19 -7.86 10.60
N ASN A 331 6.29 -8.08 11.91
CA ASN A 331 7.58 -8.30 12.58
C ASN A 331 8.22 -9.65 12.19
N LEU A 332 7.47 -10.75 12.22
CA LEU A 332 7.97 -12.08 11.85
C LEU A 332 8.51 -12.11 10.42
N LEU A 333 7.80 -11.46 9.49
CA LEU A 333 8.21 -11.28 8.10
C LEU A 333 9.30 -10.20 7.95
N VAL A 334 9.69 -9.50 9.00
CA VAL A 334 10.70 -8.43 8.97
C VAL A 334 10.37 -7.37 7.90
N ASN A 335 9.09 -7.01 7.79
CA ASN A 335 8.62 -6.03 6.84
C ASN A 335 8.81 -4.60 7.38
N SER A 336 9.77 -3.88 6.83
CA SER A 336 10.07 -2.49 7.21
C SER A 336 9.13 -1.46 6.58
N ASP A 337 8.31 -1.86 5.61
CA ASP A 337 7.44 -0.97 4.85
C ASP A 337 5.94 -1.22 5.10
N ASP A 338 5.60 -1.65 6.32
CA ASP A 338 4.23 -1.87 6.75
C ASP A 338 3.48 -0.53 7.04
N MET A 339 2.42 -0.56 7.86
CA MET A 339 1.67 0.65 8.24
C MET A 339 2.52 1.77 8.87
N ALA A 340 3.63 1.43 9.52
CA ALA A 340 4.55 2.40 10.10
C ALA A 340 5.67 2.80 9.11
N GLY A 341 5.85 2.03 8.04
CA GLY A 341 6.82 2.26 6.99
C GLY A 341 6.59 3.54 6.17
N PRO A 342 7.56 3.93 5.33
CA PRO A 342 7.45 5.09 4.45
C PRO A 342 6.37 4.95 3.36
N GLY A 343 6.08 3.74 2.89
CA GLY A 343 5.09 3.45 1.86
C GLY A 343 3.65 3.46 2.35
N LYS A 344 3.43 3.32 3.67
CA LYS A 344 2.10 3.19 4.29
C LYS A 344 1.28 2.06 3.66
N ASN A 345 1.88 0.88 3.51
CA ASN A 345 1.28 -0.23 2.78
C ASN A 345 0.26 -1.01 3.63
N TYR A 346 -0.91 -0.42 3.86
CA TYR A 346 -2.02 -1.06 4.58
C TYR A 346 -3.37 -0.51 4.13
N TYR A 347 -4.40 -1.31 4.40
CA TYR A 347 -5.79 -0.89 4.38
C TYR A 347 -6.38 -0.96 5.80
N LEU A 348 -7.46 -0.21 6.01
CA LEU A 348 -8.30 -0.24 7.20
C LEU A 348 -9.67 -0.75 6.78
N TRP A 349 -10.10 -1.86 7.37
CA TRP A 349 -11.46 -2.36 7.23
C TRP A 349 -12.30 -1.86 8.39
N TYR A 350 -13.35 -1.10 8.12
CA TYR A 350 -14.35 -0.71 9.11
C TYR A 350 -15.58 -1.62 9.00
N ASP A 351 -15.75 -2.48 9.98
CA ASP A 351 -16.87 -3.41 10.05
C ASP A 351 -18.13 -2.67 10.49
N LEU A 352 -19.21 -2.76 9.70
CA LEU A 352 -20.44 -2.00 9.95
C LEU A 352 -21.34 -2.63 11.01
N GLU A 353 -21.11 -3.88 11.41
CA GLU A 353 -21.84 -4.53 12.50
C GLU A 353 -21.19 -4.21 13.85
N THR A 354 -19.91 -4.54 13.99
CA THR A 354 -19.14 -4.38 15.23
C THR A 354 -18.66 -2.95 15.45
N LYS A 355 -18.62 -2.12 14.39
CA LYS A 355 -18.09 -0.75 14.40
C LYS A 355 -16.60 -0.68 14.77
N LYS A 356 -15.85 -1.76 14.52
CA LYS A 356 -14.42 -1.86 14.77
C LYS A 356 -13.61 -1.77 13.49
N ILE A 357 -12.36 -1.35 13.64
CA ILE A 357 -11.36 -1.28 12.58
C ILE A 357 -10.41 -2.47 12.68
N SER A 358 -10.17 -3.14 11.55
CA SER A 358 -9.12 -4.13 11.36
C SER A 358 -8.10 -3.62 10.34
N VAL A 359 -6.84 -4.04 10.47
CA VAL A 359 -5.76 -3.64 9.54
C VAL A 359 -5.47 -4.80 8.59
N VAL A 360 -5.43 -4.50 7.29
CA VAL A 360 -5.19 -5.48 6.24
C VAL A 360 -3.87 -5.16 5.55
N SER A 361 -3.01 -6.18 5.42
CA SER A 361 -1.70 -6.05 4.78
C SER A 361 -1.80 -5.71 3.31
N TRP A 362 -0.83 -4.93 2.84
CA TRP A 362 -0.65 -4.61 1.43
C TRP A 362 0.85 -4.50 1.12
N ASP A 363 1.23 -4.71 -0.14
CA ASP A 363 2.58 -4.49 -0.67
C ASP A 363 3.69 -5.11 0.19
N LEU A 364 3.71 -6.45 0.26
CA LEU A 364 4.73 -7.18 1.02
C LEU A 364 6.04 -7.33 0.22
N ASN A 365 6.30 -6.47 -0.77
CA ASN A 365 7.47 -6.52 -1.64
C ASN A 365 8.79 -6.26 -0.90
N LEU A 366 8.74 -5.62 0.27
CA LEU A 366 9.89 -5.40 1.17
C LEU A 366 9.84 -6.28 2.42
N ALA A 367 8.91 -7.24 2.48
CA ALA A 367 8.96 -8.29 3.48
C ALA A 367 10.17 -9.20 3.22
N LEU A 368 10.67 -9.79 4.30
CA LEU A 368 11.82 -10.68 4.34
C LEU A 368 13.09 -10.06 3.77
N SER A 369 13.26 -8.73 3.82
CA SER A 369 14.49 -8.05 3.37
C SER A 369 15.35 -7.50 4.51
N GLY A 370 14.84 -7.51 5.74
CA GLY A 370 15.52 -6.95 6.92
C GLY A 370 16.38 -7.95 7.69
N ASN A 371 16.72 -7.58 8.93
CA ASN A 371 17.54 -8.39 9.83
C ASN A 371 16.75 -9.61 10.37
N SER A 372 17.16 -10.83 10.02
CA SER A 372 16.54 -12.06 10.52
C SER A 372 16.64 -12.23 12.03
N ASP A 373 17.56 -11.53 12.71
CA ASP A 373 17.76 -11.66 14.16
C ASP A 373 16.84 -10.76 15.00
N ALA A 374 16.03 -9.90 14.37
CA ALA A 374 15.20 -8.92 15.09
C ALA A 374 14.19 -9.59 16.05
N GLY A 375 14.22 -9.27 17.33
CA GLY A 375 13.29 -9.82 18.31
C GLY A 375 11.83 -9.33 18.13
N PRO A 376 10.88 -9.95 18.84
CA PRO A 376 9.47 -9.55 18.81
C PRO A 376 9.23 -8.08 19.17
N HIS A 377 10.06 -7.52 20.04
CA HIS A 377 9.96 -6.13 20.51
C HIS A 377 10.97 -5.18 19.84
N ASP A 378 11.77 -5.69 18.90
CA ASP A 378 12.71 -4.85 18.15
C ASP A 378 12.01 -4.08 17.04
N SER A 379 12.45 -2.85 16.81
CA SER A 379 11.97 -2.06 15.69
C SER A 379 12.46 -2.66 14.36
N ILE A 380 11.53 -2.88 13.43
CA ILE A 380 11.85 -3.26 12.06
C ILE A 380 12.01 -1.97 11.22
N GLY A 381 13.22 -1.69 10.75
CA GLY A 381 13.54 -0.48 9.99
C GLY A 381 14.26 -0.78 8.67
N MET A 382 14.20 0.19 7.75
CA MET A 382 14.99 0.13 6.50
C MET A 382 16.48 0.34 6.81
N GLY A 383 17.29 -0.67 6.54
CA GLY A 383 18.73 -0.69 6.81
C GLY A 383 19.03 -1.57 8.02
N GLY A 384 19.78 -2.64 7.80
CA GLY A 384 19.97 -3.80 8.70
C GLY A 384 20.68 -3.53 10.04
N GLY A 385 20.22 -2.56 10.82
CA GLY A 385 20.54 -2.41 12.23
C GLY A 385 19.26 -2.40 13.04
N ALA A 386 18.99 -3.48 13.76
CA ALA A 386 18.05 -3.43 14.88
C ALA A 386 18.62 -2.44 15.91
N ARG A 387 17.85 -1.40 16.25
CA ARG A 387 18.11 -0.65 17.48
C ARG A 387 17.34 -1.37 18.59
N PRO A 388 18.00 -1.77 19.69
CA PRO A 388 17.29 -2.35 20.83
C PRO A 388 16.17 -1.39 21.28
N GLY A 389 14.94 -1.87 21.27
CA GLY A 389 13.78 -1.15 21.79
C GLY A 389 13.89 -1.04 23.30
N GLY A 390 14.35 0.10 23.80
CA GLY A 390 14.37 0.43 25.22
C GLY A 390 13.86 1.84 25.43
N ALA A 391 12.70 1.96 26.07
CA ALA A 391 12.19 3.23 26.58
C ALA A 391 13.17 3.80 27.62
N ASP A 392 13.73 4.98 27.35
CA ASP A 392 14.35 5.82 28.37
C ASP A 392 13.66 7.19 28.33
N PRO A 393 12.67 7.46 29.21
CA PRO A 393 12.03 8.77 29.33
C PRO A 393 12.95 9.70 30.13
N GLY A 394 14.08 10.12 29.55
CA GLY A 394 15.14 10.76 30.35
C GLY A 394 16.06 11.77 29.70
N ALA A 395 16.04 12.00 28.38
CA ALA A 395 17.04 12.86 27.74
C ALA A 395 16.47 13.84 26.69
N ALA A 396 15.57 14.73 27.13
CA ALA A 396 15.26 15.94 26.37
C ALA A 396 16.39 16.98 26.54
N GLY A 397 17.34 17.00 25.61
CA GLY A 397 18.29 18.11 25.47
C GLY A 397 17.56 19.38 24.98
N PRO A 398 17.85 20.58 25.53
CA PRO A 398 17.15 21.79 25.14
C PRO A 398 17.73 22.34 23.83
N GLY A 399 17.06 22.05 22.71
CA GLY A 399 17.44 22.65 21.43
C GLY A 399 16.56 22.23 20.25
N GLY A 400 15.51 23.03 19.97
CA GLY A 400 14.89 23.14 18.65
C GLY A 400 14.07 21.95 18.17
N GLY A 401 12.77 21.94 18.46
CA GLY A 401 11.81 21.04 17.84
C GLY A 401 11.75 21.25 16.32
N MET A 402 12.22 20.27 15.57
CA MET A 402 11.82 20.04 14.19
C MET A 402 10.55 19.19 14.20
N PRO A 403 9.48 19.56 13.49
CA PRO A 403 8.32 18.69 13.28
C PRO A 403 8.75 17.42 12.54
N GLY A 404 8.14 16.29 12.91
CA GLY A 404 8.55 14.93 12.56
C GLY A 404 8.90 14.69 11.09
N GLY A 405 9.91 13.85 10.89
CA GLY A 405 10.35 13.39 9.58
C GLY A 405 10.80 11.94 9.64
N GLY A 406 9.93 11.03 9.17
CA GLY A 406 10.30 9.73 8.60
C GLY A 406 10.09 8.50 9.49
N GLY A 407 8.88 7.94 9.45
CA GLY A 407 8.54 6.62 10.01
C GLY A 407 7.66 6.69 11.27
N GLY A 408 6.68 5.79 11.36
CA GLY A 408 5.81 5.65 12.52
C GLY A 408 4.32 5.49 12.20
N ASN A 409 3.58 4.97 13.18
CA ASN A 409 2.12 4.91 13.20
C ASN A 409 1.64 4.91 14.65
N ALA A 410 0.90 5.95 15.04
CA ALA A 410 0.55 6.19 16.45
C ALA A 410 -0.26 5.04 17.08
N LEU A 411 -1.11 4.34 16.31
CA LEU A 411 -1.85 3.19 16.83
C LEU A 411 -0.90 2.03 17.15
N LYS A 412 -0.01 1.69 16.21
CA LYS A 412 0.99 0.62 16.41
C LYS A 412 1.96 0.92 17.55
N GLU A 413 2.45 2.16 17.63
CA GLU A 413 3.39 2.60 18.66
C GLU A 413 2.78 2.52 20.06
N ARG A 414 1.57 3.07 20.25
CA ARG A 414 0.89 3.03 21.55
C ARG A 414 0.50 1.61 21.94
N PHE A 415 0.07 0.79 20.98
CA PHE A 415 -0.25 -0.61 21.20
C PHE A 415 0.94 -1.42 21.72
N LEU A 416 2.10 -1.31 21.07
CA LEU A 416 3.32 -2.02 21.47
C LEU A 416 3.94 -1.47 22.77
N ALA A 417 3.68 -0.21 23.12
CA ALA A 417 4.15 0.40 24.36
C ALA A 417 3.29 0.05 25.58
N SER A 418 2.05 -0.42 25.37
CA SER A 418 1.09 -0.69 26.45
C SER A 418 1.31 -2.08 27.07
N GLU A 419 1.45 -2.11 28.39
CA GLU A 419 1.49 -3.35 29.16
C GLU A 419 0.18 -4.15 29.05
N ALA A 420 -0.96 -3.46 28.87
CA ALA A 420 -2.27 -4.09 28.75
C ALA A 420 -2.38 -4.98 27.50
N PHE A 421 -1.64 -4.65 26.44
CA PHE A 421 -1.67 -5.39 25.17
C PHE A 421 -0.45 -6.30 24.95
N THR A 422 0.52 -6.31 25.87
CA THR A 422 1.73 -7.13 25.72
C THR A 422 1.41 -8.63 25.61
N SER A 423 0.51 -9.15 26.45
CA SER A 423 0.14 -10.58 26.41
C SER A 423 -0.49 -10.97 25.07
N VAL A 424 -1.49 -10.21 24.59
CA VAL A 424 -2.19 -10.55 23.33
C VAL A 424 -1.25 -10.45 22.12
N TYR A 425 -0.30 -9.52 22.14
CA TYR A 425 0.75 -9.44 21.13
C TYR A 425 1.70 -10.64 21.17
N GLU A 426 2.24 -10.97 22.34
CA GLU A 426 3.19 -12.07 22.51
C GLU A 426 2.57 -13.43 22.22
N ASP A 427 1.31 -13.64 22.59
CA ASP A 427 0.55 -14.85 22.25
C ASP A 427 0.37 -14.99 20.74
N ALA A 428 -0.06 -13.90 20.06
CA ALA A 428 -0.17 -13.88 18.60
C ALA A 428 1.18 -14.16 17.93
N TYR A 429 2.26 -13.54 18.41
CA TYR A 429 3.61 -13.73 17.89
C TYR A 429 4.08 -15.18 18.04
N ARG A 430 3.87 -15.78 19.22
CA ARG A 430 4.27 -17.16 19.51
C ARG A 430 3.50 -18.15 18.65
N ASP A 431 2.20 -17.96 18.48
CA ASP A 431 1.37 -18.84 17.66
C ASP A 431 1.75 -18.76 16.18
N LEU A 432 1.94 -17.55 15.65
CA LEU A 432 2.40 -17.35 14.28
C LEU A 432 3.80 -17.90 14.05
N TYR A 433 4.72 -17.72 15.01
CA TYR A 433 6.05 -18.31 14.95
C TYR A 433 5.97 -19.83 14.89
N ARG A 434 5.24 -20.47 15.81
CA ARG A 434 5.07 -21.94 15.84
C ARG A 434 4.45 -22.45 14.54
N GLN A 435 3.45 -21.75 14.02
CA GLN A 435 2.75 -22.12 12.80
C GLN A 435 3.65 -22.03 11.56
N LEU A 436 4.42 -20.95 11.41
CA LEU A 436 5.11 -20.64 10.15
C LEU A 436 6.60 -20.95 10.17
N PHE A 437 7.31 -20.58 11.25
CA PHE A 437 8.77 -20.67 11.31
C PHE A 437 9.24 -21.88 12.12
N GLY A 438 8.72 -22.07 13.33
CA GLY A 438 9.08 -23.19 14.21
C GLY A 438 8.68 -24.55 13.66
N SER A 439 7.64 -24.62 12.81
CA SER A 439 7.22 -25.83 12.09
C SER A 439 8.06 -26.11 10.83
N GLY A 440 8.77 -25.13 10.30
CA GLY A 440 9.39 -25.17 8.96
C GLY A 440 8.44 -24.82 7.80
N ARG A 441 7.16 -24.52 8.06
CA ARG A 441 6.14 -24.30 7.02
C ARG A 441 6.50 -23.18 6.04
N ALA A 442 7.11 -22.08 6.47
CA ALA A 442 7.52 -20.99 5.59
C ALA A 442 8.52 -21.45 4.52
N VAL A 443 9.39 -22.42 4.84
CA VAL A 443 10.32 -23.02 3.87
C VAL A 443 9.57 -23.95 2.91
N GLU A 444 8.59 -24.71 3.38
CA GLU A 444 7.73 -25.53 2.53
C GLU A 444 6.89 -24.69 1.56
N ILE A 445 6.35 -23.56 2.01
CA ILE A 445 5.66 -22.57 1.17
C ILE A 445 6.60 -22.09 0.05
N LEU A 446 7.86 -21.77 0.37
CA LEU A 446 8.85 -21.41 -0.65
C LEU A 446 9.07 -22.56 -1.66
N ASP A 447 9.13 -23.80 -1.20
CA ASP A 447 9.26 -24.98 -2.08
C ASP A 447 8.05 -25.18 -3.00
N GLU A 448 6.85 -24.93 -2.50
CA GLU A 448 5.61 -24.98 -3.29
C GLU A 448 5.59 -23.87 -4.34
N ILE A 449 5.91 -22.63 -3.94
CA ILE A 449 5.99 -21.48 -4.84
C ILE A 449 7.04 -21.71 -5.93
N ALA A 450 8.22 -22.22 -5.57
CA ALA A 450 9.32 -22.45 -6.50
C ALA A 450 8.92 -23.37 -7.67
N ARG A 451 7.97 -24.29 -7.48
CA ARG A 451 7.45 -25.16 -8.54
C ARG A 451 6.52 -24.44 -9.51
N ALA A 452 5.86 -23.37 -9.04
CA ALA A 452 4.93 -22.57 -9.83
C ALA A 452 5.61 -21.44 -10.62
N VAL A 453 6.87 -21.07 -10.30
CA VAL A 453 7.59 -20.00 -11.00
C VAL A 453 8.00 -20.45 -12.41
N PRO A 454 7.46 -19.86 -13.50
CA PRO A 454 7.87 -20.20 -14.85
C PRO A 454 9.24 -19.59 -15.16
N LEU A 455 10.01 -20.28 -16.01
CA LEU A 455 11.17 -19.69 -16.67
C LEU A 455 10.70 -18.79 -17.81
N SER A 456 11.52 -17.81 -18.15
CA SER A 456 11.26 -16.85 -19.23
C SER A 456 12.58 -16.39 -19.84
N ASP A 457 12.52 -15.59 -20.90
CA ASP A 457 13.72 -14.97 -21.47
C ASP A 457 14.47 -14.12 -20.43
N GLY A 458 13.73 -13.51 -19.48
CA GLY A 458 14.26 -12.71 -18.38
C GLY A 458 14.66 -13.49 -17.11
N LEU A 459 14.33 -14.78 -17.00
CA LEU A 459 14.61 -15.60 -15.81
C LEU A 459 15.07 -17.02 -16.20
N GLY A 460 16.38 -17.25 -16.12
CA GLY A 460 16.98 -18.58 -16.29
C GLY A 460 17.00 -19.41 -15.00
N ALA A 461 17.14 -20.73 -15.15
CA ALA A 461 17.10 -21.70 -14.05
C ALA A 461 18.18 -21.47 -12.98
N GLU A 462 19.38 -21.06 -13.37
CA GLU A 462 20.49 -20.78 -12.44
C GLU A 462 20.14 -19.60 -11.51
N LYS A 463 19.63 -18.50 -12.08
CA LYS A 463 19.20 -17.33 -11.31
C LYS A 463 18.06 -17.70 -10.35
N LEU A 464 17.04 -18.41 -10.84
CA LEU A 464 15.92 -18.86 -10.01
C LEU A 464 16.40 -19.72 -8.83
N THR A 465 17.28 -20.69 -9.10
CA THR A 465 17.86 -21.56 -8.06
C THR A 465 18.60 -20.74 -7.00
N SER A 466 19.41 -19.77 -7.43
CA SER A 466 20.14 -18.88 -6.52
C SER A 466 19.20 -18.07 -5.61
N GLU A 467 18.16 -17.46 -6.18
CA GLU A 467 17.16 -16.67 -5.43
C GLU A 467 16.38 -17.52 -4.41
N ILE A 468 16.02 -18.76 -4.78
CA ILE A 468 15.38 -19.72 -3.88
C ILE A 468 16.29 -20.04 -2.68
N GLU A 469 17.56 -20.38 -2.93
CA GLU A 469 18.49 -20.75 -1.86
C GLU A 469 18.80 -19.57 -0.93
N ILE A 470 18.91 -18.35 -1.46
CA ILE A 470 19.07 -17.14 -0.65
C ILE A 470 17.86 -16.93 0.26
N LEU A 471 16.65 -17.06 -0.25
CA LEU A 471 15.44 -16.86 0.54
C LEU A 471 15.24 -18.00 1.56
N ARG A 472 15.52 -19.24 1.19
CA ARG A 472 15.50 -20.41 2.09
C ARG A 472 16.43 -20.20 3.28
N ALA A 473 17.68 -19.81 3.01
CA ALA A 473 18.65 -19.55 4.07
C ALA A 473 18.18 -18.42 5.01
N ARG A 474 17.51 -17.39 4.47
CA ARG A 474 16.95 -16.29 5.28
C ARG A 474 15.79 -16.75 6.16
N LEU A 475 14.88 -17.56 5.63
CA LEU A 475 13.76 -18.14 6.39
C LEU A 475 14.26 -19.04 7.51
N GLN A 476 15.26 -19.89 7.24
CA GLN A 476 15.88 -20.74 8.25
C GLN A 476 16.57 -19.89 9.32
N ALA A 477 17.36 -18.88 8.93
CA ALA A 477 18.01 -17.98 9.87
C ALA A 477 16.99 -17.26 10.76
N ARG A 478 15.83 -16.84 10.20
CA ARG A 478 14.74 -16.23 10.96
C ARG A 478 14.14 -17.20 11.99
N ALA A 479 13.91 -18.45 11.60
CA ALA A 479 13.40 -19.49 12.48
C ALA A 479 14.38 -19.79 13.63
N ASP A 480 15.67 -19.96 13.31
CA ASP A 480 16.73 -20.30 14.27
C ASP A 480 16.99 -19.16 15.26
N ALA A 481 17.04 -17.90 14.79
CA ALA A 481 17.31 -16.75 15.63
C ALA A 481 16.24 -16.53 16.72
N LEU A 482 14.98 -16.87 16.41
CA LEU A 482 13.85 -16.70 17.33
C LEU A 482 13.60 -17.93 18.23
N ALA A 483 14.15 -19.11 17.91
CA ALA A 483 13.82 -20.37 18.57
C ALA A 483 14.07 -20.36 20.10
N ALA A 484 15.08 -19.61 20.54
CA ALA A 484 15.45 -19.47 21.95
C ALA A 484 14.98 -18.14 22.57
N ASN A 485 14.21 -17.32 21.84
CA ASN A 485 13.73 -16.04 22.35
C ASN A 485 12.72 -16.26 23.50
N GLU A 486 12.80 -15.43 24.54
CA GLU A 486 11.96 -15.53 25.74
C GLU A 486 10.45 -15.53 25.41
N VAL A 487 10.02 -14.68 24.47
CA VAL A 487 8.63 -14.61 23.99
C VAL A 487 8.23 -15.87 23.24
N ILE A 488 9.15 -16.70 22.75
CA ILE A 488 8.81 -17.98 22.12
C ILE A 488 8.75 -19.10 23.16
N VAL A 489 9.70 -19.15 24.09
CA VAL A 489 9.83 -20.24 25.06
C VAL A 489 8.95 -20.10 26.31
N ALA A 490 8.47 -18.90 26.64
CA ALA A 490 7.69 -18.62 27.86
C ALA A 490 6.26 -19.20 27.93
N GLY A 491 5.86 -20.11 27.02
CA GLY A 491 4.48 -20.59 26.93
C GLY A 491 4.34 -22.02 26.51
#